data_AF-R2T6K4-F1
#
_entry.id   AF-R2T6K4-F1
#
_cell.length_a   1.000
_cell.length_b   1.000
_cell.length_c   1.000
_cell.angle_alpha   90.00
_cell.angle_beta   90.00
_cell.angle_gamma   90.00
#
_symmetry.space_group_name_H-M   'P 1'
#
loop_
_entity.id
_entity.type
_entity.pdbx_description
1 polymer ?
#
loop_
_entity_poly.entity_id
_entity_poly.type
_entity_poly.pdbx_seq_one_letter_code
_entity_poly.pdbx_strand_id
1 'polypeptide(L)'
;MQIEINKKKYTCKFGVKFVRELDKKFAVVQDGVIFGLSLSTKLPELASGNAATLSEFLYAATITESPRPSQDEIDDFVDSAEDIESVFDDVLKELEESNAGKLAVRELKKNLANQMENN
;
A
#
# COMPACT_ATOMS: atom_id res chain seq x y z
N MET A 1 -5.06 -8.82 -5.71
CA MET A 1 -6.20 -9.20 -4.83
C MET A 1 -7.50 -8.52 -5.25
N GLN A 2 -8.64 -8.91 -4.67
CA GLN A 2 -9.93 -8.24 -4.84
C GLN A 2 -10.54 -7.91 -3.49
N ILE A 3 -11.21 -6.77 -3.39
CA ILE A 3 -12.00 -6.36 -2.21
C ILE A 3 -13.45 -6.18 -2.62
N GLU A 4 -14.38 -6.37 -1.68
CA GLU A 4 -15.80 -6.17 -1.91
C GLU A 4 -16.32 -5.04 -1.00
N ILE A 5 -16.84 -3.98 -1.60
CA ILE A 5 -17.39 -2.82 -0.90
C ILE A 5 -18.79 -2.59 -1.46
N ASN A 6 -19.79 -2.44 -0.59
CA ASN A 6 -21.18 -2.19 -1.00
C ASN A 6 -21.70 -3.21 -2.04
N LYS A 7 -21.35 -4.50 -1.88
CA LYS A 7 -21.68 -5.62 -2.80
C LYS A 7 -21.07 -5.50 -4.20
N LYS A 8 -20.09 -4.61 -4.38
CA LYS A 8 -19.34 -4.44 -5.62
C LYS A 8 -17.89 -4.87 -5.41
N LYS A 9 -17.40 -5.69 -6.33
CA LYS A 9 -16.01 -6.16 -6.33
C LYS A 9 -15.12 -5.17 -7.04
N TYR A 10 -13.99 -4.87 -6.42
CA TYR A 10 -12.96 -3.97 -6.93
C TYR A 10 -11.64 -4.72 -7.03
N THR A 11 -10.97 -4.59 -8.18
CA THR A 11 -9.64 -5.20 -8.36
C THR A 11 -8.55 -4.25 -7.87
N CYS A 12 -7.76 -4.70 -6.91
CA CYS A 12 -6.59 -3.98 -6.41
C CYS A 12 -5.35 -4.41 -7.22
N LYS A 13 -4.72 -3.46 -7.93
CA LYS A 13 -3.54 -3.70 -8.77
C LYS A 13 -2.32 -2.92 -8.27
N PHE A 14 -1.35 -3.65 -7.74
CA PHE A 14 -0.08 -3.12 -7.23
C PHE A 14 0.97 -2.95 -8.33
N GLY A 15 0.62 -2.21 -9.38
CA GLY A 15 1.50 -1.90 -10.52
C GLY A 15 2.14 -0.51 -10.44
N VAL A 16 2.84 -0.11 -11.50
CA VAL A 16 3.46 1.24 -11.58
C VAL A 16 2.44 2.38 -11.44
N LYS A 17 1.18 2.18 -11.89
CA LYS A 17 0.11 3.16 -11.70
C LYS A 17 -0.21 3.37 -10.21
N PHE A 18 -0.21 2.30 -9.42
CA PHE A 18 -0.37 2.36 -7.96
C PHE A 18 0.78 3.14 -7.32
N VAL A 19 2.04 2.83 -7.69
CA VAL A 19 3.21 3.56 -7.16
C VAL A 19 3.14 5.05 -7.48
N ARG A 20 2.80 5.40 -8.72
CA ARG A 20 2.65 6.80 -9.13
C ARG A 20 1.50 7.50 -8.41
N GLU A 21 0.43 6.78 -8.07
CA GLU A 21 -0.69 7.34 -7.32
C GLU A 21 -0.27 7.65 -5.87
N LEU A 22 0.52 6.78 -5.24
CA LEU A 22 1.13 7.08 -3.93
C LEU A 22 2.06 8.31 -4.02
N ASP A 23 2.89 8.40 -5.05
CA ASP A 23 3.80 9.53 -5.25
C ASP A 23 3.11 10.88 -5.42
N LYS A 24 1.89 10.92 -5.94
CA LYS A 24 1.13 12.18 -5.99
C LYS A 24 0.77 12.70 -4.60
N LYS A 25 0.61 11.81 -3.63
CA LYS A 25 0.11 12.14 -2.29
C LYS A 25 1.23 12.24 -1.25
N PHE A 26 2.25 11.39 -1.35
CA PHE A 26 3.27 11.20 -0.32
C PHE A 26 4.70 11.40 -0.82
N ALA A 27 4.90 12.04 -1.97
CA ALA A 27 6.23 12.32 -2.46
C ALA A 27 7.06 13.10 -1.43
N VAL A 28 8.34 12.73 -1.34
CA VAL A 28 9.30 13.43 -0.49
C VAL A 28 9.83 14.62 -1.27
N VAL A 29 9.74 15.81 -0.67
CA VAL A 29 10.31 17.03 -1.24
C VAL A 29 11.54 17.43 -0.43
N GLN A 30 12.70 17.49 -1.09
CA GLN A 30 13.95 17.92 -0.48
C GLN A 30 14.64 18.92 -1.41
N ASP A 31 14.98 20.09 -0.88
CA ASP A 31 15.65 21.18 -1.62
C ASP A 31 14.94 21.57 -2.94
N GLY A 32 13.61 21.49 -2.95
CA GLY A 32 12.79 21.77 -4.14
C GLY A 32 12.72 20.64 -5.17
N VAL A 33 13.37 19.50 -4.92
CA VAL A 33 13.32 18.29 -5.74
C VAL A 33 12.26 17.33 -5.20
N ILE A 34 11.41 16.81 -6.08
CA ILE A 34 10.36 15.83 -5.77
C ILE A 34 10.90 14.42 -6.04
N PHE A 35 10.95 13.59 -4.99
CA PHE A 35 11.41 12.21 -5.06
C PHE A 35 10.23 11.23 -4.99
N GLY A 36 10.12 10.35 -5.99
CA GLY A 36 9.15 9.26 -6.04
C GLY A 36 9.54 8.08 -5.15
N LEU A 37 9.50 8.29 -3.83
CA LEU A 37 9.95 7.33 -2.81
C LEU A 37 8.80 6.85 -1.91
N SER A 38 7.55 7.17 -2.27
CA SER A 38 6.41 7.00 -1.36
C SER A 38 6.24 5.57 -0.93
N LEU A 39 6.34 4.62 -1.88
CA LEU A 39 6.25 3.20 -1.56
C LEU A 39 7.31 2.78 -0.53
N SER A 40 8.59 3.10 -0.76
CA SER A 40 9.67 2.74 0.17
C SER A 40 9.53 3.41 1.54
N THR A 41 8.99 4.62 1.61
CA THR A 41 8.82 5.35 2.87
C THR A 41 7.57 4.93 3.66
N LYS A 42 6.51 4.47 2.97
CA LYS A 42 5.25 4.07 3.60
C LYS A 42 5.16 2.59 3.91
N LEU A 43 5.92 1.75 3.21
CA LEU A 43 5.93 0.31 3.45
C LEU A 43 6.28 -0.10 4.90
N PRO A 44 7.20 0.57 5.63
CA PRO A 44 7.41 0.31 7.06
C PRO A 44 6.17 0.61 7.92
N GLU A 45 5.43 1.68 7.61
CA GLU A 45 4.18 1.99 8.32
C GLU A 45 3.13 0.90 8.05
N LEU A 46 3.00 0.44 6.81
CA LEU A 46 2.12 -0.69 6.47
C LEU A 46 2.52 -1.96 7.23
N ALA A 47 3.80 -2.32 7.22
CA ALA A 47 4.32 -3.51 7.89
C ALA A 47 4.21 -3.46 9.43
N SER A 48 4.02 -2.28 10.02
CA SER A 48 3.77 -2.08 11.45
C SER A 48 2.28 -1.98 11.80
N GLY A 49 1.38 -2.25 10.85
CA GLY A 49 -0.07 -2.31 11.09
C GLY A 49 -0.77 -0.95 11.03
N ASN A 50 -0.21 0.04 10.33
CA ASN A 50 -0.87 1.34 10.19
C ASN A 50 -2.09 1.24 9.26
N ALA A 51 -3.29 1.28 9.85
CA ALA A 51 -4.56 1.16 9.12
C ALA A 51 -4.83 2.29 8.12
N ALA A 52 -4.39 3.52 8.42
CA ALA A 52 -4.49 4.62 7.47
C ALA A 52 -3.63 4.33 6.23
N THR A 53 -2.40 3.87 6.41
CA THR A 53 -1.53 3.47 5.29
C THR A 53 -2.10 2.28 4.51
N LEU A 54 -2.75 1.32 5.17
CA LEU A 54 -3.48 0.25 4.49
C LEU A 54 -4.59 0.83 3.58
N SER A 55 -5.41 1.72 4.11
CA SER A 55 -6.47 2.39 3.34
C SER A 55 -5.90 3.13 2.12
N GLU A 56 -4.84 3.91 2.30
CA GLU A 56 -4.17 4.63 1.22
C GLU A 56 -3.67 3.69 0.12
N PHE A 57 -3.14 2.53 0.52
CA PHE A 57 -2.63 1.53 -0.41
C PHE A 57 -3.76 0.87 -1.19
N LEU A 58 -4.86 0.51 -0.53
CA LEU A 58 -6.05 -0.05 -1.17
C LEU A 58 -6.66 0.98 -2.14
N TYR A 59 -6.84 2.22 -1.72
CA TYR A 59 -7.34 3.29 -2.57
C TYR A 59 -6.44 3.45 -3.80
N ALA A 60 -5.12 3.60 -3.64
CA ALA A 60 -4.18 3.70 -4.74
C ALA A 60 -4.22 2.47 -5.67
N ALA A 61 -4.42 1.27 -5.12
CA ALA A 61 -4.43 0.03 -5.89
C ALA A 61 -5.69 -0.09 -6.77
N THR A 62 -6.78 0.61 -6.45
CA THR A 62 -8.00 0.66 -7.29
C THR A 62 -7.94 1.68 -8.42
N ILE A 63 -6.80 2.35 -8.67
CA ILE A 63 -6.64 3.39 -9.71
C ILE A 63 -7.03 2.95 -11.14
N THR A 64 -7.10 1.64 -11.40
CA THR A 64 -7.54 1.11 -12.70
C THR A 64 -9.03 0.80 -12.80
N GLU A 65 -9.77 0.92 -11.71
CA GLU A 65 -11.21 0.65 -11.66
C GLU A 65 -12.01 1.82 -12.24
N SER A 66 -13.12 1.50 -12.90
CA SER A 66 -14.05 2.49 -13.45
C SER A 66 -15.49 1.96 -13.33
N PRO A 67 -16.31 2.47 -12.40
CA PRO A 67 -15.99 3.52 -11.44
C PRO A 67 -15.09 3.02 -10.30
N ARG A 68 -14.15 3.87 -9.87
CA ARG A 68 -13.27 3.69 -8.70
C ARG A 68 -14.06 3.91 -7.41
N PRO A 69 -13.81 3.17 -6.31
CA PRO A 69 -14.38 3.51 -5.01
C PRO A 69 -13.82 4.85 -4.52
N SER A 70 -14.60 5.56 -3.70
CA SER A 70 -14.14 6.75 -3.00
C SER A 70 -13.13 6.39 -1.90
N GLN A 71 -12.41 7.40 -1.38
CA GLN A 71 -11.54 7.19 -0.22
C GLN A 71 -12.37 6.80 1.00
N ASP A 72 -13.48 7.49 1.26
CA ASP A 72 -14.41 7.20 2.35
C ASP A 72 -14.92 5.75 2.29
N GLU A 73 -15.27 5.23 1.10
CA GLU A 73 -15.68 3.82 0.94
C GLU A 73 -14.57 2.82 1.27
N ILE A 74 -13.30 3.18 1.04
CA ILE A 74 -12.14 2.34 1.40
C ILE A 74 -11.88 2.44 2.91
N ASP A 75 -11.98 3.64 3.48
CA ASP A 75 -11.84 3.86 4.93
C ASP A 75 -12.90 3.05 5.69
N ASP A 76 -14.17 3.15 5.29
CA ASP A 76 -15.28 2.36 5.86
C ASP A 76 -15.05 0.84 5.72
N PHE A 77 -14.48 0.39 4.58
CA PHE A 77 -14.10 -1.01 4.39
C PHE A 77 -13.02 -1.46 5.38
N VAL A 78 -12.00 -0.64 5.62
CA VAL A 78 -10.92 -0.95 6.58
C VAL A 78 -11.45 -0.95 8.01
N ASP A 79 -12.30 0.02 8.38
CA ASP A 79 -12.90 0.13 9.72
C ASP A 79 -13.88 -1.01 10.04
N SER A 80 -14.55 -1.56 9.02
CA SER A 80 -15.53 -2.65 9.16
C SER A 80 -14.98 -4.03 8.84
N ALA A 81 -13.68 -4.16 8.55
CA ALA A 81 -13.06 -5.44 8.24
C ALA A 81 -13.14 -6.40 9.46
N GLU A 82 -13.79 -7.55 9.27
CA GLU A 82 -13.86 -8.59 10.30
C GLU A 82 -12.48 -9.17 10.64
N ASP A 83 -11.61 -9.27 9.63
CA ASP A 83 -10.23 -9.75 9.73
C ASP A 83 -9.29 -8.78 9.00
N ILE A 84 -8.98 -7.66 9.66
CA ILE A 84 -8.06 -6.66 9.13
C ILE A 84 -6.63 -7.22 8.96
N GLU A 85 -6.22 -8.18 9.80
CA GLU A 85 -4.89 -8.81 9.71
C GLU A 85 -4.72 -9.52 8.37
N SER A 86 -5.72 -10.29 7.93
CA SER A 86 -5.71 -10.91 6.60
C SER A 86 -5.64 -9.89 5.47
N VAL A 87 -6.25 -8.71 5.63
CA VAL A 87 -6.19 -7.65 4.60
C VAL A 87 -4.77 -7.08 4.51
N PHE A 88 -4.09 -6.86 5.64
CA PHE A 88 -2.68 -6.47 5.65
C PHE A 88 -1.80 -7.53 4.97
N ASP A 89 -1.97 -8.79 5.34
CA ASP A 89 -1.19 -9.91 4.80
C ASP A 89 -1.35 -10.02 3.28
N ASP A 90 -2.58 -9.91 2.78
CA ASP A 90 -2.86 -9.93 1.34
C ASP A 90 -2.19 -8.77 0.61
N VAL A 91 -2.26 -7.55 1.15
CA VAL A 91 -1.60 -6.38 0.52
C VAL A 91 -0.08 -6.55 0.52
N LEU A 92 0.51 -7.00 1.63
CA LEU A 92 1.96 -7.23 1.75
C LEU A 92 2.42 -8.32 0.77
N LYS A 93 1.66 -9.41 0.66
CA LYS A 93 1.92 -10.51 -0.28
C LYS A 93 1.85 -10.04 -1.73
N GLU A 94 0.82 -9.28 -2.10
CA GLU A 94 0.68 -8.73 -3.45
C GLU A 94 1.85 -7.80 -3.79
N LEU A 95 2.30 -6.97 -2.85
CA LEU A 95 3.49 -6.15 -3.03
C LEU A 95 4.76 -6.99 -3.24
N GLU A 96 4.92 -8.06 -2.46
CA GLU A 96 6.05 -8.99 -2.56
C GLU A 96 6.11 -9.71 -3.90
N GLU A 97 4.95 -10.08 -4.46
CA GLU A 97 4.84 -10.79 -5.73
C GLU A 97 4.87 -9.83 -6.94
N SER A 98 4.48 -8.56 -6.75
CA SER A 98 4.38 -7.59 -7.85
C SER A 98 5.74 -7.11 -8.38
N ASN A 99 5.83 -6.88 -9.69
CA ASN A 99 7.03 -6.29 -10.30
C ASN A 99 7.31 -4.86 -9.80
N ALA A 100 6.28 -4.12 -9.38
CA ALA A 100 6.41 -2.75 -8.91
C ALA A 100 6.80 -2.67 -7.42
N GLY A 101 6.45 -3.67 -6.61
CA GLY A 101 6.66 -3.67 -5.15
C GLY A 101 7.80 -4.56 -4.65
N LYS A 102 8.11 -5.66 -5.34
CA LYS A 102 9.02 -6.71 -4.81
C LYS A 102 10.41 -6.22 -4.40
N LEU A 103 10.94 -5.20 -5.07
CA LEU A 103 12.24 -4.62 -4.72
C LEU A 103 12.17 -3.80 -3.43
N ALA A 104 11.10 -3.02 -3.23
CA ALA A 104 10.88 -2.27 -1.99
C ALA A 104 10.64 -3.21 -0.80
N VAL A 105 9.87 -4.29 -0.99
CA VAL A 105 9.66 -5.31 0.05
C VAL A 105 10.96 -6.01 0.41
N ARG A 106 11.79 -6.39 -0.57
CA ARG A 106 13.10 -7.00 -0.30
C ARG A 106 14.00 -6.08 0.50
N GLU A 107 14.03 -4.79 0.16
CA GLU A 107 14.85 -3.80 0.87
C GLU A 107 14.35 -3.59 2.30
N LEU A 108 13.03 -3.54 2.52
CA LEU A 108 12.45 -3.51 3.87
C LEU A 108 12.93 -4.71 4.70
N LYS A 109 12.77 -5.93 4.20
CA LYS A 109 13.16 -7.16 4.92
C LYS A 109 14.65 -7.16 5.27
N LYS A 110 15.50 -6.70 4.35
CA LYS A 110 16.94 -6.55 4.58
C LYS A 110 17.23 -5.54 5.70
N ASN A 111 16.56 -4.39 5.69
CA ASN A 111 16.75 -3.35 6.70
C ASN A 111 16.32 -3.82 8.09
N LEU A 112 15.21 -4.56 8.19
CA LEU A 112 14.77 -5.16 9.45
C LEU A 112 15.75 -6.19 9.99
N ALA A 113 16.27 -7.08 9.14
CA ALA A 113 17.28 -8.07 9.54
C ALA A 113 18.55 -7.39 10.08
N ASN A 114 19.05 -6.37 9.38
CA ASN A 114 20.22 -5.61 9.82
C ASN A 114 20.00 -4.89 11.16
N GLN A 115 18.77 -4.45 11.47
CA GLN A 115 18.47 -3.84 12.76
C GLN A 115 18.46 -4.86 13.90
N MET A 116 18.01 -6.09 13.65
CA MET A 116 18.02 -7.17 14.64
C MET A 116 19.43 -7.68 14.95
N GLU A 117 20.35 -7.65 13.97
CA GLU A 117 21.74 -8.05 14.16
C GLU A 117 22.60 -7.03 14.93
N ASN A 118 22.15 -5.76 15.00
CA ASN A 118 22.88 -4.66 15.64
C ASN A 118 22.33 -4.27 17.03
N ASN A 119 21.37 -5.04 17.57
CA ASN A 119 20.78 -4.88 18.91
C ASN A 119 21.13 -6.06 19.81
#